data_AF-A0A7L0HDP8-F1
#
_entry.id   AF-A0A7L0HDP8-F1
#
_cell.length_a   1.000
_cell.length_b   1.000
_cell.length_c   1.000
_cell.angle_alpha   90.00
_cell.angle_beta   90.00
_cell.angle_gamma   90.00
#
_symmetry.space_group_name_H-M   'P 1'
#
loop_
_entity.id
_entity.type
_entity.pdbx_description
1 polymer ?
#
loop_
_entity_poly.entity_id
_entity_poly.type
_entity_poly.pdbx_seq_one_letter_code
_entity_poly.pdbx_strand_id
1 'polypeptide(L)'
;PPSGCDDLIGAVFELARTLCRLQLSDEELALFTAAVLLSPDRPWLTESKKVQKLQDKIYVALQHEIQKKHSAEDKLSKMVSKLPLMKTICNLHLDKLEFFRLLHPETAMNFPPLYKEVFNSELQYSDPRES
;
A
#
# COMPACT_ATOMS: atom_id res chain seq x y z
N PRO A 1 -19.36 -7.24 19.92
CA PRO A 1 -18.94 -6.31 18.84
C PRO A 1 -17.95 -7.02 17.91
N PRO A 2 -18.03 -6.87 16.57
CA PRO A 2 -16.89 -7.26 15.75
C PRO A 2 -15.67 -6.49 16.29
N SER A 3 -14.56 -7.19 16.50
CA SER A 3 -13.29 -6.60 16.94
C SER A 3 -13.00 -5.35 16.12
N GLY A 4 -12.48 -4.30 16.77
CA GLY A 4 -12.26 -2.99 16.16
C GLY A 4 -11.25 -3.03 15.01
N CYS A 5 -10.35 -2.04 14.96
CA CYS A 5 -9.30 -2.04 13.94
C CYS A 5 -8.07 -2.87 14.35
N ASP A 6 -8.17 -3.75 15.35
CA ASP A 6 -7.03 -4.42 15.99
C ASP A 6 -6.19 -5.26 15.01
N ASP A 7 -6.86 -5.89 14.04
CA ASP A 7 -6.25 -6.64 12.93
C ASP A 7 -5.44 -5.72 12.00
N LEU A 8 -6.04 -4.62 11.54
CA LEU A 8 -5.41 -3.61 10.70
C LEU A 8 -4.23 -2.96 11.41
N ILE A 9 -4.45 -2.49 12.63
CA ILE A 9 -3.42 -1.84 13.45
C ILE A 9 -2.29 -2.84 13.74
N GLY A 10 -2.62 -4.07 14.11
CA GLY A 10 -1.66 -5.15 14.31
C GLY A 10 -0.78 -5.38 13.09
N ALA A 11 -1.38 -5.48 11.89
CA ALA A 11 -0.66 -5.65 10.64
C ALA A 11 0.24 -4.45 10.30
N VAL A 12 -0.23 -3.21 10.53
CA VAL A 12 0.58 -1.99 10.34
C VAL A 12 1.80 -1.99 11.26
N PHE A 13 1.63 -2.32 12.55
CA PHE A 13 2.74 -2.43 13.49
C PHE A 13 3.69 -3.58 13.16
N GLU A 14 3.19 -4.70 12.65
CA GLU A 14 4.04 -5.79 12.15
C GLU A 14 4.89 -5.33 10.96
N LEU A 15 4.29 -4.66 9.97
CA LEU A 15 5.01 -4.10 8.84
C LEU A 15 6.09 -3.12 9.31
N ALA A 16 5.74 -2.16 10.17
CA ALA A 16 6.69 -1.20 10.72
C ALA A 16 7.86 -1.89 11.43
N ARG A 17 7.59 -2.82 12.36
CA ARG A 17 8.63 -3.58 13.08
C ARG A 17 9.53 -4.37 12.13
N THR A 18 8.97 -5.01 11.11
CA THR A 18 9.76 -5.80 10.16
C THR A 18 10.62 -4.91 9.26
N LEU A 19 10.13 -3.75 8.82
CA LEU A 19 10.90 -2.78 8.04
C LEU A 19 12.02 -2.13 8.88
N CYS A 20 11.74 -1.71 10.13
CA CYS A 20 12.76 -1.14 11.01
C CYS A 20 13.93 -2.10 11.26
N ARG A 21 13.64 -3.41 11.38
CA ARG A 21 14.68 -4.44 11.55
C ARG A 21 15.59 -4.60 10.33
N LEU A 22 15.17 -4.15 9.14
CA LEU A 22 16.02 -4.16 7.96
C LEU A 22 17.04 -3.00 7.94
N GLN A 23 16.86 -2.00 8.80
CA GLN A 23 17.75 -0.83 8.90
C GLN A 23 18.07 -0.26 7.52
N LEU A 24 17.00 0.05 6.77
CA LEU A 24 17.13 0.65 5.44
C LEU A 24 17.69 2.06 5.59
N SER A 25 18.61 2.44 4.71
CA SER A 25 18.95 3.85 4.56
C SER A 25 17.85 4.61 3.83
N ASP A 26 17.93 5.94 3.86
CA ASP A 26 16.97 6.80 3.15
C ASP A 26 16.97 6.51 1.64
N GLU A 27 18.12 6.21 1.04
CA GLU A 27 18.22 5.85 -0.38
C GLU A 27 17.56 4.49 -0.68
N GLU A 28 17.83 3.47 0.15
CA GLU A 28 17.22 2.15 -0.01
C GLU A 28 15.69 2.22 0.17
N LEU A 29 15.22 2.99 1.15
CA LEU A 29 13.80 3.21 1.41
C LEU A 29 13.14 3.98 0.27
N ALA A 30 13.79 5.02 -0.27
CA ALA A 30 13.29 5.79 -1.40
C ALA A 30 13.15 4.92 -2.65
N LEU A 31 14.19 4.15 -2.99
CA LEU A 31 14.18 3.24 -4.13
C LEU A 31 13.14 2.12 -3.96
N PHE A 32 13.00 1.57 -2.76
CA PHE A 32 11.99 0.55 -2.49
C PHE A 32 10.58 1.11 -2.62
N THR A 33 10.31 2.28 -2.05
CA THR A 33 9.03 2.98 -2.19
C THR A 33 8.71 3.23 -3.66
N ALA A 34 9.69 3.69 -4.45
CA ALA A 34 9.53 3.89 -5.89
C ALA A 34 9.18 2.57 -6.62
N ALA A 35 9.85 1.46 -6.27
CA ALA A 35 9.54 0.15 -6.85
C ALA A 35 8.11 -0.32 -6.53
N VAL A 36 7.63 -0.09 -5.29
CA VAL A 36 6.24 -0.41 -4.89
C VAL A 36 5.21 0.46 -5.62
N LEU A 37 5.52 1.74 -5.84
CA LEU A 37 4.65 2.64 -6.60
C LEU A 37 4.54 2.20 -8.07
N LEU A 38 5.67 1.83 -8.68
CA LEU A 38 5.81 1.35 -10.06
C LEU A 38 5.38 -0.13 -10.23
N SER A 39 4.32 -0.54 -9.56
CA SER A 39 3.78 -1.90 -9.65
C SER A 39 3.05 -2.12 -11.00
N PRO A 40 3.48 -3.07 -11.84
CA PRO A 40 2.91 -3.33 -13.16
C PRO A 40 1.60 -4.14 -13.09
N ASP A 41 1.29 -4.69 -11.92
CA ASP A 41 0.11 -5.49 -11.58
C ASP A 41 -1.10 -4.63 -11.16
N ARG A 42 -1.01 -3.29 -11.27
CA ARG A 42 -2.12 -2.40 -10.92
C ARG A 42 -3.31 -2.59 -11.88
N PRO A 43 -4.55 -2.69 -11.36
CA PRO A 43 -5.75 -2.72 -12.18
C PRO A 43 -5.81 -1.52 -13.12
N TRP A 44 -6.36 -1.72 -14.32
CA TRP A 44 -6.60 -0.67 -15.32
C TRP A 44 -5.34 0.01 -15.90
N LEU A 45 -4.16 -0.55 -15.63
CA LEU A 45 -2.91 -0.03 -16.18
C LEU A 45 -2.78 -0.34 -17.68
N THR A 46 -2.77 0.70 -18.52
CA THR A 46 -2.69 0.58 -19.98
C THR A 46 -1.30 0.18 -20.48
N GLU A 47 -0.26 0.82 -19.93
CA GLU A 47 1.13 0.67 -20.39
C GLU A 47 1.97 -0.20 -19.43
N SER A 48 1.43 -1.33 -18.97
CA SER A 48 2.07 -2.20 -17.96
C SER A 48 3.51 -2.60 -18.31
N LYS A 49 3.81 -2.87 -19.60
CA LYS A 49 5.18 -3.17 -20.07
C LYS A 49 6.16 -2.01 -19.87
N LYS A 50 5.72 -0.76 -20.02
CA LYS A 50 6.58 0.42 -19.78
C LYS A 50 6.83 0.59 -18.28
N VAL A 51 5.81 0.37 -17.46
CA VAL A 51 5.94 0.42 -16.00
C VAL A 51 6.88 -0.67 -15.49
N GLN A 52 6.75 -1.91 -15.98
CA GLN A 52 7.69 -2.99 -15.66
C GLN A 52 9.14 -2.59 -15.97
N LYS A 53 9.41 -2.07 -17.17
CA LYS A 53 10.76 -1.61 -17.55
C LYS A 53 11.31 -0.51 -16.64
N LEU A 54 10.45 0.37 -16.11
CA LEU A 54 10.87 1.37 -15.13
C LEU A 54 11.15 0.72 -13.76
N GLN A 55 10.25 -0.16 -13.31
CA GLN A 55 10.41 -0.89 -12.06
C GLN A 55 11.69 -1.73 -12.05
N ASP A 56 12.01 -2.42 -13.14
CA ASP A 56 13.23 -3.22 -13.30
C ASP A 56 14.48 -2.36 -13.11
N LYS A 57 14.50 -1.15 -13.69
CA LYS A 57 15.62 -0.19 -13.51
C LYS A 57 15.76 0.24 -12.06
N ILE A 58 14.64 0.47 -11.36
CA ILE A 58 14.66 0.82 -9.93
C ILE A 58 15.16 -0.35 -9.10
N TYR A 59 14.77 -1.60 -9.40
CA TYR A 59 15.28 -2.77 -8.70
C TYR A 59 16.80 -2.96 -8.91
N VAL A 60 17.30 -2.73 -10.11
CA VAL A 60 18.75 -2.74 -10.38
C VAL A 60 19.47 -1.65 -9.56
N ALA A 61 18.92 -0.43 -9.53
CA ALA A 61 19.49 0.65 -8.72
C ALA A 61 19.48 0.32 -7.22
N LEU A 62 18.38 -0.26 -6.71
CA LEU A 62 18.25 -0.70 -5.33
C LEU A 62 19.25 -1.81 -4.99
N GLN A 63 19.42 -2.80 -5.86
CA GLN A 63 20.39 -3.87 -5.65
C GLN A 63 21.83 -3.33 -5.59
N HIS A 64 22.16 -2.38 -6.46
CA HIS A 64 23.45 -1.70 -6.43
C HIS A 64 23.65 -0.90 -5.13
N GLU A 65 22.63 -0.19 -4.65
CA GLU A 65 22.71 0.57 -3.40
C GLU A 65 22.90 -0.33 -2.17
N ILE A 66 22.22 -1.48 -2.12
CA ILE A 66 22.42 -2.50 -1.09
C ILE A 66 23.86 -3.04 -1.11
N GLN A 67 24.40 -3.32 -2.30
CA GLN A 67 25.75 -3.86 -2.47
C GLN A 67 26.85 -2.88 -2.07
N LYS A 68 26.69 -1.58 -2.33
CA LYS A 68 27.66 -0.54 -1.91
C LYS A 68 27.94 -0.56 -0.41
N LYS A 69 26.93 -0.92 0.39
CA LYS A 69 27.01 -0.91 1.86
C LYS A 69 27.48 -2.25 2.44
N HIS A 70 28.01 -3.17 1.63
CA HIS A 70 28.36 -4.55 2.02
C HIS A 70 27.24 -5.25 2.81
N SER A 71 25.98 -4.91 2.50
CA SER A 71 24.83 -5.48 3.18
C SER A 71 24.56 -6.91 2.71
N ALA A 72 23.82 -7.67 3.53
CA ALA A 72 23.48 -9.06 3.23
C ALA A 72 22.75 -9.19 1.88
N GLU A 73 23.13 -10.20 1.09
CA GLU A 73 22.55 -10.48 -0.23
C GLU A 73 21.03 -10.74 -0.18
N ASP A 74 20.52 -11.19 0.98
CA ASP A 74 19.11 -11.48 1.18
C ASP A 74 18.24 -10.26 1.55
N LYS A 75 18.84 -9.07 1.72
CA LYS A 75 18.14 -7.83 2.14
C LYS A 75 17.03 -7.46 1.15
N LEU A 76 17.29 -7.52 -0.15
CA LEU A 76 16.29 -7.25 -1.18
C LEU A 76 15.12 -8.23 -1.11
N SER A 77 15.41 -9.53 -0.95
CA SER A 77 14.39 -10.56 -0.81
C SER A 77 13.51 -10.32 0.42
N LYS A 78 14.13 -9.94 1.56
CA LYS A 78 13.40 -9.57 2.78
C LYS A 78 12.50 -8.36 2.58
N MET A 79 12.91 -7.36 1.81
CA MET A 79 12.09 -6.19 1.47
C MET A 79 10.89 -6.61 0.60
N VAL A 80 11.14 -7.35 -0.49
CA VAL A 80 10.08 -7.85 -1.39
C VAL A 80 9.08 -8.76 -0.67
N SER A 81 9.52 -9.53 0.33
CA SER A 81 8.62 -10.36 1.15
C SER A 81 7.58 -9.56 1.95
N LYS A 82 7.70 -8.22 2.04
CA LYS A 82 6.73 -7.35 2.72
C LYS A 82 5.58 -6.90 1.83
N LEU A 83 5.72 -7.01 0.51
CA LEU A 83 4.66 -6.60 -0.42
C LEU A 83 3.31 -7.30 -0.19
N PRO A 84 3.25 -8.61 0.09
CA PRO A 84 1.98 -9.27 0.42
C PRO A 84 1.32 -8.69 1.67
N LEU A 85 2.09 -8.42 2.73
CA LEU A 85 1.57 -7.81 3.96
C LEU A 85 1.06 -6.38 3.72
N MET A 86 1.76 -5.58 2.89
CA MET A 86 1.28 -4.26 2.48
C MET A 86 -0.07 -4.35 1.74
N LYS A 87 -0.24 -5.32 0.84
CA LYS A 87 -1.52 -5.58 0.16
C LYS A 87 -2.62 -5.95 1.17
N THR A 88 -2.32 -6.81 2.15
CA THR A 88 -3.25 -7.15 3.23
C THR A 88 -3.68 -5.92 4.04
N ILE A 89 -2.75 -5.05 4.39
CA ILE A 89 -3.06 -3.79 5.11
C ILE A 89 -4.00 -2.91 4.28
N CYS A 90 -3.76 -2.77 2.98
CA CYS A 90 -4.66 -2.01 2.10
C CYS A 90 -6.08 -2.60 2.08
N ASN A 91 -6.21 -3.92 1.99
CA ASN A 91 -7.53 -4.58 1.99
C ASN A 91 -8.24 -4.41 3.34
N LEU A 92 -7.55 -4.66 4.45
CA LEU A 92 -8.10 -4.43 5.79
C LEU A 92 -8.53 -2.97 5.96
N HIS A 93 -7.76 -2.02 5.44
CA HIS A 93 -8.14 -0.61 5.47
C HIS A 93 -9.46 -0.36 4.73
N LEU A 94 -9.62 -0.91 3.52
CA LEU A 94 -10.85 -0.78 2.74
C LEU A 94 -12.05 -1.41 3.44
N ASP A 95 -11.89 -2.61 4.02
CA ASP A 95 -12.95 -3.31 4.75
C ASP A 95 -13.41 -2.50 5.97
N LYS A 96 -12.47 -1.97 6.76
CA LYS A 96 -12.79 -1.15 7.93
C LYS A 96 -13.39 0.19 7.54
N LEU A 97 -12.93 0.79 6.43
CA LEU A 97 -13.49 2.02 5.89
C LEU A 97 -14.94 1.82 5.45
N GLU A 98 -15.24 0.72 4.75
CA GLU A 98 -16.61 0.38 4.34
C GLU A 98 -17.51 0.21 5.57
N PHE A 99 -17.07 -0.57 6.55
CA PHE A 99 -17.81 -0.76 7.80
C PHE A 99 -18.05 0.55 8.55
N PHE A 100 -17.03 1.43 8.60
CA PHE A 100 -17.17 2.75 9.22
C PHE A 100 -18.22 3.61 8.51
N ARG A 101 -18.25 3.61 7.17
CA ARG A 101 -19.28 4.35 6.41
C ARG A 101 -20.69 3.87 6.71
N LEU A 102 -20.88 2.56 6.86
CA LEU A 102 -22.19 1.97 7.16
C LEU A 102 -22.67 2.35 8.56
N LEU A 103 -21.78 2.40 9.55
CA LEU A 103 -22.13 2.75 10.93
C LEU A 103 -22.21 4.25 11.19
N HIS A 104 -21.41 5.05 10.48
CA HIS A 104 -21.23 6.48 10.72
C HIS A 104 -21.29 7.30 9.42
N PRO A 105 -22.42 7.27 8.69
CA PRO A 105 -22.53 7.90 7.38
C PRO A 105 -22.31 9.42 7.43
N GLU A 106 -22.86 10.12 8.43
CA GLU A 106 -22.67 11.57 8.58
C GLU A 106 -21.20 11.96 8.78
N THR A 107 -20.46 11.17 9.56
CA THR A 107 -19.02 11.39 9.76
C THR A 107 -18.25 11.15 8.47
N ALA A 108 -18.59 10.10 7.72
CA ALA A 108 -17.95 9.78 6.45
C ALA A 108 -18.16 10.86 5.37
N MET A 109 -19.31 11.56 5.37
CA MET A 109 -19.55 12.67 4.44
C MET A 109 -18.52 13.79 4.57
N ASN A 110 -18.04 14.00 5.80
CA ASN A 110 -17.05 15.01 6.14
C ASN A 110 -15.60 14.61 5.83
N PHE A 111 -15.37 13.43 5.22
CA PHE A 111 -14.02 13.06 4.79
C PHE A 111 -13.44 14.03 3.76
N PRO A 112 -12.12 14.30 3.81
CA PRO A 112 -11.44 15.16 2.85
C PRO A 112 -11.71 14.72 1.41
N PRO A 113 -11.88 15.64 0.45
CA PRO A 113 -12.20 15.29 -0.95
C PRO A 113 -11.21 14.30 -1.58
N LEU A 114 -9.91 14.52 -1.43
CA LEU A 114 -8.88 13.63 -1.99
C LEU A 114 -8.93 12.21 -1.37
N TYR A 115 -9.28 12.10 -0.08
CA TYR A 115 -9.44 10.80 0.57
C TYR A 115 -10.64 10.05 -0.03
N LYS A 116 -11.72 10.77 -0.34
CA LYS A 116 -12.90 10.19 -1.01
C LYS A 116 -12.58 9.68 -2.41
N GLU A 117 -11.84 10.45 -3.18
CA GLU A 117 -11.41 10.09 -4.53
C GLU A 117 -10.48 8.86 -4.52
N VAL A 118 -9.42 8.88 -3.72
CA VAL A 118 -8.39 7.82 -3.71
C VAL A 118 -8.94 6.46 -3.24
N PHE A 119 -9.80 6.47 -2.22
CA PHE A 119 -10.36 5.24 -1.64
C PHE A 119 -11.75 4.89 -2.15
N ASN A 120 -12.25 5.64 -3.15
CA ASN A 120 -13.60 5.52 -3.69
C ASN A 120 -14.67 5.45 -2.57
N SER A 121 -14.51 6.32 -1.57
CA SER A 121 -15.41 6.34 -0.39
C SER A 121 -16.64 7.21 -0.60
N GLU A 122 -16.86 7.71 -1.82
CA GLU A 122 -18.14 8.31 -2.22
C GLU A 122 -19.26 7.29 -2.01
N LEU A 123 -20.30 7.71 -1.29
CA LEU A 123 -21.52 6.92 -1.17
C LEU A 123 -22.16 6.94 -2.56
N GLN A 124 -22.22 5.78 -3.23
CA GLN A 124 -23.12 5.62 -4.38
C GLN A 124 -24.54 5.76 -3.85
N TYR A 125 -25.08 6.97 -3.89
CA TYR A 125 -26.52 7.16 -3.79
C TYR A 125 -27.11 6.58 -5.07
N SER A 126 -27.59 5.33 -5.01
CA SER A 126 -28.61 4.90 -5.95
C SER A 126 -29.83 5.78 -5.68
N ASP A 127 -30.15 6.71 -6.59
CA ASP A 127 -31.38 7.48 -6.50
C ASP A 127 -32.57 6.49 -6.63
N PRO A 128 -33.44 6.38 -5.61
CA PRO A 128 -34.59 5.47 -5.68
C PRO A 128 -35.60 5.85 -6.78
N ARG A 129 -35.38 6.96 -7.50
CA ARG A 129 -36.23 7.46 -8.58
C ARG A 129 -35.85 6.93 -9.98
N GLU A 130 -34.81 6.10 -10.10
CA GLU A 130 -34.43 5.43 -11.35
C GLU A 130 -34.78 3.93 -11.36
N SER A 131 -35.93 3.53 -10.79
CA SER A 131 -36.49 2.17 -10.91
C SER A 131 -37.98 2.20 -11.20
#